data_AF-A0A2D4P5Y2-F1
#
_entry.id   AF-A0A2D4P5Y2-F1
#
_cell.length_a   1.000
_cell.length_b   1.000
_cell.length_c   1.000
_cell.angle_alpha   90.00
_cell.angle_beta   90.00
_cell.angle_gamma   90.00
#
_symmetry.space_group_name_H-M   'P 1'
#
loop_
_entity.id
_entity.type
_entity.pdbx_description
1 polymer ?
#
loop_
_entity_poly.entity_id
_entity_poly.type
_entity_poly.pdbx_seq_one_letter_code
_entity_poly.pdbx_strand_id
1 'polypeptide(L)'
;EYMGIRRSTEKFFTFMKERFDNQFTKMEKSLLSTVLSIPKNICLPEDKLQEEFCYTAKQFQELENEISQLERELKAEMCAEQALQTELEEQKIVQRHLEGILQWFDGLDNIGRNEGTGNLKESFAALTKTTAKLHNIV
;
A
#
# COMPACT_ATOMS: atom_id res chain seq x y z
N GLU A 1 -14.58 32.28 -84.48
CA GLU A 1 -14.59 30.88 -84.03
C GLU A 1 -14.35 30.68 -82.52
N TYR A 2 -13.39 31.37 -81.90
CA TYR A 2 -13.02 31.15 -80.48
C TYR A 2 -14.16 31.27 -79.44
N MET A 3 -15.12 32.19 -79.60
CA MET A 3 -16.25 32.29 -78.66
C MET A 3 -17.22 31.09 -78.70
N GLY A 4 -17.39 30.46 -79.88
CA GLY A 4 -18.27 29.30 -80.05
C GLY A 4 -17.69 28.06 -79.35
N ILE A 5 -16.38 27.87 -79.48
CA ILE A 5 -15.63 26.81 -78.80
C ILE A 5 -15.64 27.03 -77.29
N ARG A 6 -15.40 28.26 -76.80
CA ARG A 6 -15.44 28.55 -75.36
C ARG A 6 -16.80 28.23 -74.74
N ARG A 7 -17.89 28.63 -75.40
CA ARG A 7 -19.26 28.40 -74.91
C ARG A 7 -19.66 26.92 -74.98
N SER A 8 -19.18 26.16 -75.97
CA SER A 8 -19.41 24.70 -76.01
C SER A 8 -18.64 23.98 -74.92
N THR A 9 -17.39 24.37 -74.66
CA THR A 9 -16.57 23.82 -73.58
C THR A 9 -17.16 24.14 -72.21
N GLU A 10 -17.62 25.37 -71.96
CA GLU A 10 -18.29 25.74 -70.71
C GLU A 10 -19.57 24.92 -70.48
N LYS A 11 -20.41 24.76 -71.50
CA LYS A 11 -21.63 23.93 -71.40
C LYS A 11 -21.29 22.47 -71.09
N PHE A 12 -20.28 21.91 -71.77
CA PHE A 12 -19.83 20.55 -71.51
C PHE A 12 -19.22 20.40 -70.11
N PHE A 13 -18.46 21.39 -69.66
CA PHE A 13 -17.85 21.40 -68.34
C PHE A 13 -18.91 21.44 -67.23
N THR A 14 -19.94 22.29 -67.35
CA THR A 14 -21.04 22.34 -66.38
C THR A 14 -21.79 21.01 -66.33
N PHE A 15 -22.09 20.41 -67.49
CA PHE A 15 -22.72 19.10 -67.57
C PHE A 15 -21.87 17.99 -66.94
N MET A 16 -20.57 17.98 -67.22
CA MET A 16 -19.64 17.01 -66.64
C MET A 16 -19.47 17.22 -65.14
N LYS A 17 -19.43 18.47 -64.67
CA LYS A 17 -19.31 18.81 -63.27
C LYS A 17 -20.51 18.33 -62.46
N GLU A 18 -21.74 18.61 -62.91
CA GLU A 18 -22.95 18.11 -62.23
C GLU A 18 -23.01 16.58 -62.18
N ARG A 19 -22.61 15.91 -63.27
CA ARG A 19 -22.56 14.45 -63.31
C ARG A 19 -21.47 13.91 -62.38
N PHE A 20 -20.30 14.55 -62.36
CA PHE A 20 -19.19 14.18 -61.49
C PHE A 20 -19.58 14.35 -60.03
N ASP A 21 -20.11 15.51 -59.64
CA ASP A 21 -20.53 15.79 -58.27
C ASP A 21 -21.56 14.76 -57.78
N ASN A 22 -22.57 14.45 -58.60
CA ASN A 22 -23.56 13.44 -58.24
C ASN A 22 -22.97 12.03 -58.06
N GLN A 23 -22.00 11.64 -58.88
CA GLN A 23 -21.35 10.33 -58.74
C GLN A 23 -20.36 10.32 -57.57
N PHE A 24 -19.66 11.43 -57.35
CA PHE A 24 -18.74 11.60 -56.25
C PHE A 24 -19.48 11.53 -54.91
N THR A 25 -20.63 12.20 -54.76
CA THR A 25 -21.45 12.10 -53.56
C THR A 25 -21.95 10.67 -53.30
N LYS A 26 -22.27 9.90 -54.34
CA LYS A 26 -22.65 8.48 -54.19
C LYS A 26 -21.46 7.63 -53.75
N MET A 27 -20.29 7.86 -54.34
CA MET A 27 -19.05 7.19 -53.98
C MET A 27 -18.64 7.51 -52.54
N GLU A 28 -18.70 8.79 -52.14
CA GLU A 28 -18.39 9.27 -50.80
C GLU A 28 -19.31 8.61 -49.75
N LYS A 29 -20.62 8.58 -50.00
CA LYS A 29 -21.57 7.88 -49.13
C LYS A 29 -21.23 6.39 -48.98
N SER A 30 -20.87 5.73 -50.09
CA SER A 30 -20.47 4.32 -50.06
C SER A 30 -19.16 4.10 -49.30
N LEU A 31 -18.20 5.01 -49.43
CA LEU A 31 -16.91 4.94 -48.76
C LEU A 31 -17.08 5.11 -47.25
N LEU A 32 -17.87 6.11 -46.85
CA LEU A 32 -18.20 6.37 -45.45
C LEU A 32 -18.99 5.22 -44.83
N SER A 33 -19.94 4.63 -45.55
CA SER A 33 -20.77 3.55 -45.00
C SER A 33 -20.05 2.21 -44.91
N THR A 34 -19.04 1.96 -45.76
CA THR A 34 -18.48 0.61 -45.96
C THR A 34 -17.03 0.49 -45.54
N VAL A 35 -16.22 1.53 -45.78
CA VAL A 35 -14.77 1.48 -45.55
C VAL A 35 -14.39 2.24 -44.28
N LEU A 36 -14.99 3.42 -44.07
CA LEU A 36 -14.68 4.31 -42.95
C LEU A 36 -15.70 4.20 -41.80
N SER A 37 -16.60 3.22 -41.84
CA SER A 37 -17.51 2.93 -40.74
C SER A 37 -16.96 1.79 -39.89
N ILE A 38 -17.10 1.94 -38.58
CA ILE A 38 -16.85 0.85 -37.64
C ILE A 38 -18.18 0.10 -37.47
N PRO A 39 -18.23 -1.21 -37.75
CA PRO A 39 -19.44 -2.00 -37.55
C PRO A 39 -19.83 -1.98 -36.06
N LYS A 40 -21.12 -1.79 -35.77
CA LYS A 40 -21.65 -1.77 -34.39
C LYS A 40 -21.38 -3.06 -33.58
N ASN A 41 -21.03 -4.14 -34.27
CA ASN A 41 -20.78 -5.45 -33.70
C ASN A 41 -19.29 -5.69 -33.40
N ILE A 42 -18.42 -4.74 -33.70
CA ILE A 42 -16.97 -4.86 -33.49
C ILE A 42 -16.56 -3.78 -32.50
N CYS A 43 -16.16 -4.22 -31.32
CA CYS A 43 -15.47 -3.37 -30.38
C CYS A 43 -14.03 -3.16 -30.86
N LEU A 44 -13.57 -1.92 -30.85
CA LEU A 44 -12.18 -1.62 -31.16
C LEU A 44 -11.27 -2.26 -30.09
N PRO A 45 -10.02 -2.62 -30.44
CA PRO A 45 -9.10 -3.19 -29.46
C PRO A 45 -8.86 -2.27 -28.26
N GLU A 46 -8.98 -0.95 -28.43
CA GLU A 46 -8.91 0.02 -27.33
C GLU A 46 -10.09 -0.11 -26.35
N ASP A 47 -11.28 -0.47 -26.84
CA ASP A 47 -12.53 -0.52 -26.07
C ASP A 47 -12.82 -1.92 -25.49
N LYS A 48 -11.97 -2.92 -25.76
CA LYS A 48 -12.11 -4.28 -25.22
C LYS A 48 -12.17 -4.33 -23.71
N LEU A 49 -11.43 -3.46 -23.01
CA LEU A 49 -11.48 -3.36 -21.55
C LEU A 49 -12.86 -2.95 -21.05
N GLN A 50 -13.58 -2.16 -21.84
CA GLN A 50 -14.92 -1.69 -21.52
C GLN A 50 -15.96 -2.80 -21.73
N GLU A 51 -15.75 -3.73 -22.66
CA GLU A 51 -16.56 -4.95 -22.82
C GLU A 51 -16.28 -5.98 -21.72
N GLU A 52 -15.00 -6.25 -21.42
CA GLU A 52 -14.62 -7.25 -20.42
C GLU A 52 -14.92 -6.81 -18.99
N PHE A 53 -14.79 -5.51 -18.70
CA PHE A 53 -14.96 -4.94 -17.37
C PHE A 53 -16.00 -3.80 -17.39
N CYS A 54 -17.25 -4.16 -17.69
CA CYS A 54 -18.40 -3.27 -17.52
C CYS A 54 -18.70 -3.05 -16.02
N TYR A 55 -17.94 -2.16 -15.37
CA TYR A 55 -18.27 -1.72 -14.02
C TYR A 55 -19.51 -0.83 -14.03
N THR A 56 -20.50 -1.20 -13.22
CA THR A 56 -21.61 -0.27 -12.94
C THR A 56 -21.09 0.86 -12.05
N ALA A 57 -21.62 2.07 -12.19
CA ALA A 57 -21.24 3.22 -11.35
C ALA A 57 -21.28 2.91 -9.83
N LYS A 58 -22.21 2.05 -9.40
CA LYS A 58 -22.27 1.56 -8.00
C LYS A 58 -21.08 0.69 -7.60
N GLN A 59 -20.69 -0.26 -8.45
CA GLN A 59 -19.55 -1.14 -8.19
C GLN A 59 -18.23 -0.36 -8.18
N PHE A 60 -18.11 0.65 -9.04
CA PHE A 60 -16.96 1.54 -9.04
C PHE A 60 -16.89 2.36 -7.74
N GLN A 61 -18.03 2.88 -7.27
CA GLN A 61 -18.09 3.61 -6.00
C GLN A 61 -17.84 2.71 -4.79
N GLU A 62 -18.31 1.47 -4.80
CA GLU A 62 -17.99 0.46 -3.77
C GLU A 62 -16.48 0.18 -3.72
N LEU A 63 -15.84 0.03 -4.89
CA LEU A 63 -14.40 -0.17 -4.99
C LEU A 63 -13.61 1.02 -4.46
N GLU A 64 -13.99 2.25 -4.81
CA GLU A 64 -13.35 3.47 -4.27
C GLU A 64 -13.47 3.58 -2.75
N ASN A 65 -14.61 3.19 -2.20
CA ASN A 65 -14.83 3.16 -0.75
C ASN A 65 -13.98 2.09 -0.07
N GLU A 66 -13.88 0.90 -0.66
CA GLU A 66 -13.05 -0.20 -0.17
C GLU A 66 -11.57 0.19 -0.16
N ILE A 67 -11.07 0.78 -1.26
CA ILE A 67 -9.70 1.30 -1.34
C ILE A 67 -9.46 2.34 -0.24
N SER A 68 -10.37 3.29 -0.09
CA SER A 68 -10.27 4.33 0.94
C SER A 68 -10.34 3.79 2.37
N GLN A 69 -11.00 2.66 2.58
CA GLN A 69 -11.02 1.96 3.87
C GLN A 69 -9.71 1.23 4.12
N LEU A 70 -9.24 0.44 3.16
CA LEU A 70 -7.98 -0.30 3.25
C LEU A 70 -6.78 0.62 3.48
N GLU A 71 -6.74 1.78 2.83
CA GLU A 71 -5.69 2.77 3.07
C GLU A 71 -5.70 3.34 4.50
N ARG A 72 -6.89 3.49 5.10
CA ARG A 72 -7.01 3.95 6.50
C ARG A 72 -6.58 2.86 7.47
N GLU A 73 -7.00 1.63 7.23
CA GLU A 73 -6.62 0.46 8.04
C GLU A 73 -5.10 0.24 7.97
N LEU A 74 -4.50 0.30 6.78
CA LEU A 74 -3.06 0.19 6.62
C LEU A 74 -2.31 1.26 7.42
N LYS A 75 -2.76 2.53 7.37
CA LYS A 75 -2.14 3.60 8.16
C LYS A 75 -2.25 3.36 9.66
N ALA A 76 -3.40 2.88 10.13
CA ALA A 76 -3.59 2.54 11.54
C ALA A 76 -2.67 1.39 11.96
N GLU A 77 -2.55 0.36 11.11
CA GLU A 77 -1.68 -0.78 11.37
C GLU A 77 -0.20 -0.37 11.41
N MET A 78 0.25 0.49 10.49
CA MET A 78 1.60 1.05 10.53
C MET A 78 1.87 1.84 11.81
N CYS A 79 0.90 2.64 12.26
CA CYS A 79 1.04 3.36 13.53
C CYS A 79 1.09 2.40 14.73
N ALA A 80 0.28 1.34 14.73
CA ALA A 80 0.29 0.32 15.77
C ALA A 80 1.62 -0.44 15.80
N GLU A 81 2.15 -0.82 14.63
CA GLU A 81 3.47 -1.44 14.50
C GLU A 81 4.57 -0.55 15.09
N GLN A 82 4.58 0.74 14.74
CA GLN A 82 5.54 1.71 15.26
C GLN A 82 5.44 1.84 16.80
N ALA A 83 4.21 1.85 17.34
CA ALA A 83 3.98 1.91 18.78
C ALA A 83 4.51 0.65 19.49
N LEU A 84 4.23 -0.54 18.95
CA LEU A 84 4.71 -1.81 19.48
C LEU A 84 6.24 -1.91 19.42
N GLN A 85 6.87 -1.45 18.34
CA GLN A 85 8.33 -1.41 18.25
C GLN A 85 8.93 -0.48 19.32
N THR A 86 8.30 0.66 19.57
CA THR A 86 8.75 1.60 20.61
C THR A 86 8.62 0.97 22.01
N GLU A 87 7.48 0.36 22.31
CA GLU A 87 7.24 -0.34 23.57
C GLU A 87 8.24 -1.48 23.80
N LEU A 88 8.57 -2.24 22.74
CA LEU A 88 9.56 -3.30 22.81
C LEU A 88 10.96 -2.78 23.19
N GLU A 89 11.37 -1.65 22.63
CA GLU A 89 12.67 -1.04 22.98
C GLU A 89 12.68 -0.52 24.42
N GLU A 90 11.58 0.06 24.90
CA GLU A 90 11.43 0.43 26.31
C GLU A 90 11.52 -0.79 27.23
N GLN A 91 10.85 -1.88 26.87
CA GLN A 91 10.89 -3.13 27.63
C GLN A 91 12.32 -3.69 27.71
N LYS A 92 13.09 -3.65 26.61
CA LYS A 92 14.50 -4.07 26.60
C LYS A 92 15.37 -3.23 27.52
N ILE A 93 15.08 -1.95 27.69
CA ILE A 93 15.81 -1.08 28.62
C ILE A 93 15.53 -1.52 30.06
N VAL A 94 14.26 -1.71 30.41
CA VAL A 94 13.85 -2.13 31.75
C VAL A 94 14.40 -3.52 32.08
N GLN A 95 14.37 -4.45 31.13
CA GLN A 95 14.94 -5.77 31.29
C GLN A 95 16.44 -5.71 31.61
N ARG A 96 17.22 -4.95 30.84
CA ARG A 96 18.66 -4.76 31.11
C ARG A 96 18.92 -4.16 32.49
N HIS A 97 18.09 -3.23 32.94
CA HIS A 97 18.20 -2.66 34.28
C HIS A 97 17.97 -3.71 35.38
N LEU A 98 16.95 -4.56 35.22
CA LEU A 98 16.67 -5.66 36.16
C LEU A 98 17.79 -6.71 36.16
N GLU A 99 18.33 -7.07 35.00
CA GLU A 99 19.49 -7.96 34.89
C GLU A 99 20.72 -7.36 35.58
N GLY A 100 20.95 -6.06 35.47
CA GLY A 100 22.01 -5.36 36.19
C GLY A 100 21.84 -5.40 37.71
N ILE A 101 20.60 -5.31 38.21
CA ILE A 101 20.30 -5.46 39.64
C ILE A 101 20.59 -6.90 40.10
N LEU A 102 20.18 -7.90 39.31
CA LEU A 102 20.46 -9.31 39.63
C LEU A 102 21.96 -9.59 39.69
N GLN A 103 22.73 -9.10 38.70
CA GLN A 103 24.19 -9.20 38.72
C GLN A 103 24.82 -8.52 39.94
N TRP A 104 24.25 -7.40 40.40
CA TRP A 104 24.66 -6.73 41.63
C TRP A 104 24.42 -7.60 42.87
N PHE A 105 23.26 -8.25 42.96
CA PHE A 105 22.96 -9.20 44.04
C PHE A 105 23.90 -10.40 44.01
N ASP A 106 24.15 -10.97 42.84
CA ASP A 106 25.09 -12.09 42.67
C ASP A 106 26.52 -11.67 43.05
N GLY A 107 26.93 -10.44 42.71
CA GLY A 107 28.20 -9.86 43.13
C GLY A 107 28.30 -9.72 44.66
N LEU A 108 27.25 -9.24 45.30
CA LEU A 108 27.19 -9.09 46.77
C LEU A 108 27.26 -10.45 47.48
N ASP A 109 26.52 -11.44 47.01
CA ASP A 109 26.55 -12.79 47.55
C ASP A 109 27.93 -13.42 47.40
N ASN A 110 28.56 -13.25 46.23
CA ASN A 110 29.92 -13.75 45.98
C ASN A 110 30.97 -13.08 46.86
N ILE A 111 30.87 -11.77 47.14
CA ILE A 111 31.77 -11.07 48.08
C ILE A 111 31.57 -11.64 49.50
N GLY A 112 30.33 -11.78 49.96
CA GLY A 112 30.02 -12.37 51.27
C GLY A 112 30.56 -13.81 51.40
N ARG A 113 30.46 -14.62 50.34
CA ARG A 113 31.04 -15.98 50.30
C ARG A 113 32.57 -15.95 50.36
N ASN A 114 33.22 -15.06 49.63
CA ASN A 114 34.68 -14.92 49.63
C ASN A 114 35.24 -14.40 50.97
N GLU A 115 34.52 -13.52 51.66
CA GLU A 115 34.87 -13.04 53.00
C GLU A 115 34.47 -14.04 54.11
N GLY A 116 33.96 -15.23 53.75
CA GLY A 116 33.65 -16.31 54.69
C GLY A 116 32.31 -16.16 55.42
N THR A 117 31.48 -15.18 55.06
CA THR A 117 30.13 -14.92 55.60
C THR A 117 29.03 -15.23 54.57
N GLY A 118 29.24 -16.28 53.79
CA GLY A 118 28.44 -16.63 52.60
C GLY A 118 26.94 -16.85 52.79
N ASN A 119 26.46 -16.96 54.02
CA ASN A 119 25.06 -16.75 54.33
C ASN A 119 24.96 -15.87 55.58
N LEU A 120 24.73 -14.58 55.37
CA LEU A 120 24.63 -13.61 56.46
C LEU A 120 23.54 -14.01 57.45
N LYS A 121 22.41 -14.55 56.98
CA LYS A 121 21.30 -14.97 57.85
C LYS A 121 21.71 -16.10 58.80
N GLU A 122 22.43 -17.10 58.29
CA GLU A 122 22.95 -18.20 59.12
C GLU A 122 24.07 -17.74 60.06
N SER A 123 24.95 -16.86 59.56
CA SER A 123 26.04 -16.26 60.34
C SER A 123 25.50 -15.43 61.52
N PHE A 124 24.52 -14.57 61.27
CA PHE A 124 23.84 -13.79 62.32
C PHE A 124 23.06 -14.69 63.28
N ALA A 125 22.35 -15.71 62.80
CA ALA A 125 21.63 -16.66 63.67
C ALA A 125 22.58 -17.45 64.59
N ALA A 126 23.74 -17.87 64.07
CA ALA A 126 24.78 -18.53 64.86
C ALA A 126 25.35 -17.57 65.92
N LEU A 127 25.64 -16.31 65.54
CA LEU A 127 26.14 -15.28 66.46
C LEU A 127 25.13 -14.96 67.57
N THR A 128 23.85 -14.80 67.26
CA THR A 128 22.81 -14.56 68.28
C THR A 128 22.67 -15.75 69.22
N LYS A 129 22.82 -16.98 68.72
CA LYS A 129 22.79 -18.18 69.55
C LYS A 129 24.01 -18.29 70.48
N THR A 130 25.20 -17.92 70.02
CA THR A 130 26.41 -17.92 70.84
C THR A 130 26.40 -16.79 71.87
N THR A 131 25.93 -15.60 71.51
CA THR A 131 25.79 -14.48 72.46
C THR A 131 24.73 -14.76 73.52
N ALA A 132 23.59 -15.38 73.17
CA ALA A 132 22.58 -15.80 74.15
C ALA A 132 23.12 -16.86 75.12
N LYS A 133 23.97 -17.79 74.64
CA LYS A 133 24.65 -18.76 75.52
C LYS A 133 25.68 -18.09 76.43
N LEU A 134 26.46 -17.14 75.91
CA LEU A 134 27.41 -16.36 76.69
C LEU A 134 26.71 -15.51 77.76
N HIS A 135 25.59 -14.87 77.43
CA HIS A 135 24.80 -14.11 78.39
C HIS A 135 24.17 -14.98 79.49
N ASN A 136 23.91 -16.26 79.22
CA ASN A 136 23.46 -17.20 80.26
C ASN A 136 24.60 -17.74 81.14
N ILE A 137 25.86 -17.51 80.77
CA ILE A 137 27.06 -17.98 81.50
C ILE A 137 27.72 -16.83 82.29
N VAL A 138 27.55 -15.58 81.84
CA VAL A 138 27.92 -14.33 82.55
C VAL A 138 26.77 -13.90 83.45
#